data_AF-A0A521KR11-F1
#
_entry.id   AF-A0A521KR11-F1
#
_cell.length_a   1.000
_cell.length_b   1.000
_cell.length_c   1.000
_cell.angle_alpha   90.00
_cell.angle_beta   90.00
_cell.angle_gamma   90.00
#
_symmetry.space_group_name_H-M   'P 1'
#
loop_
_entity.id
_entity.type
_entity.pdbx_description
1 polymer ?
#
loop_
_entity_poly.entity_id
_entity_poly.type
_entity_poly.pdbx_seq_one_letter_code
_entity_poly.pdbx_strand_id
1 'polypeptide(L)' 'MSAATKLAYSVKEAVAATGLSETHLDSEIRAGRLKVRRTKQDPETGAVSGKRVIRAVDLQAYIDSLPVG' A
#
# COMPACT_ATOMS: atom_id res chain seq x y z
N MET A 1 4.15 -24.39 4.08
CA MET A 1 4.92 -23.24 4.58
C MET A 1 3.93 -22.20 5.08
N SER A 2 3.94 -21.89 6.38
CA SER A 2 3.04 -20.86 6.91
C SER A 2 3.58 -19.50 6.46
N ALA A 3 3.05 -18.97 5.36
CA ALA A 3 3.40 -17.63 4.91
C ALA A 3 2.91 -16.67 5.99
N ALA A 4 3.84 -16.13 6.79
CA ALA A 4 3.53 -15.04 7.70
C ALA A 4 2.80 -13.97 6.89
N THR A 5 1.48 -13.84 7.11
CA THR A 5 0.63 -12.97 6.31
C THR A 5 1.09 -11.55 6.56
N LYS A 6 1.88 -11.02 5.64
CA LYS A 6 2.50 -9.72 5.79
C LYS A 6 1.37 -8.69 5.91
N LEU A 7 1.34 -7.94 7.01
CA LEU A 7 0.23 -7.03 7.30
C LEU A 7 0.26 -5.75 6.44
N ALA A 8 1.45 -5.36 5.98
CA ALA A 8 1.64 -4.17 5.17
C ALA A 8 2.85 -4.30 4.22
N TYR A 9 2.76 -3.63 3.08
CA TYR A 9 3.76 -3.57 2.03
C TYR A 9 4.21 -2.12 1.83
N SER A 10 5.51 -1.89 1.70
CA SER A 10 5.98 -0.66 1.05
C SER A 10 5.59 -0.67 -0.44
N VAL A 11 5.67 0.48 -1.11
CA VAL A 11 5.36 0.57 -2.55
C VAL A 11 6.21 -0.43 -3.36
N LYS A 12 7.51 -0.52 -3.10
CA LYS A 12 8.41 -1.47 -3.78
C LYS A 12 8.02 -2.93 -3.56
N GLU A 13 7.57 -3.27 -2.36
CA GLU A 13 7.13 -4.63 -2.06
C GLU A 13 5.77 -4.94 -2.70
N ALA A 14 4.89 -3.94 -2.83
CA ALA A 14 3.63 -4.07 -3.55
C ALA A 14 3.88 -4.28 -5.06
N VAL A 15 4.85 -3.58 -5.65
CA VAL A 15 5.30 -3.84 -7.03
C VAL A 15 5.71 -5.29 -7.20
N ALA A 16 6.58 -5.80 -6.31
CA ALA A 16 7.05 -7.18 -6.37
C ALA A 16 5.93 -8.21 -6.16
N ALA A 17 4.93 -7.89 -5.32
CA ALA A 17 3.82 -8.79 -5.02
C ALA A 17 2.74 -8.84 -6.11
N THR A 18 2.53 -7.73 -6.83
CA THR A 18 1.41 -7.57 -7.77
C THR A 18 1.85 -7.57 -9.24
N GLY A 19 3.12 -7.33 -9.52
CA GLY A 19 3.63 -7.09 -10.87
C GLY A 19 3.25 -5.71 -11.45
N LEU A 20 2.51 -4.88 -10.71
CA LEU A 20 2.16 -3.53 -11.13
C LEU A 20 3.37 -2.59 -11.04
N SER A 21 3.48 -1.64 -11.97
CA SER A 21 4.59 -0.68 -11.95
C SER A 21 4.51 0.28 -10.76
N GLU A 22 5.67 0.75 -10.29
CA GLU A 22 5.74 1.73 -9.20
C GLU A 22 4.97 3.02 -9.56
N THR A 23 5.11 3.50 -10.80
CA THR A 23 4.39 4.68 -11.30
C THR A 23 2.88 4.49 -11.27
N HIS A 24 2.40 3.30 -11.62
CA HIS A 24 0.97 2.99 -11.57
C HIS A 24 0.48 3.03 -10.12
N LEU A 25 1.13 2.31 -9.21
CA LEU A 25 0.74 2.33 -7.79
C LEU A 25 0.78 3.76 -7.20
N ASP A 26 1.81 4.55 -7.49
CA ASP A 26 1.89 5.94 -7.03
C ASP A 26 0.78 6.82 -7.62
N SER A 27 0.39 6.61 -8.89
CA SER A 27 -0.74 7.30 -9.52
C SER A 27 -2.05 7.00 -8.79
N GLU A 28 -2.28 5.73 -8.44
CA GLU A 28 -3.49 5.27 -7.75
C GLU A 28 -3.56 5.74 -6.29
N ILE A 29 -2.40 5.83 -5.63
CA ILE A 29 -2.27 6.45 -4.32
C ILE A 29 -2.62 7.93 -4.39
N ARG A 30 -2.10 8.66 -5.39
CA ARG A 30 -2.40 10.10 -5.58
C ARG A 30 -3.86 10.34 -5.95
N ALA A 31 -4.46 9.44 -6.70
CA ALA A 31 -5.89 9.46 -7.04
C ALA A 31 -6.80 9.10 -5.86
N GLY A 32 -6.24 8.65 -4.72
CA GLY A 32 -7.00 8.24 -3.54
C GLY A 32 -7.68 6.88 -3.67
N ARG A 33 -7.40 6.14 -4.75
CA ARG A 33 -7.95 4.79 -4.99
C ARG A 33 -7.23 3.72 -4.19
N LEU A 34 -5.94 3.90 -3.94
CA LEU A 34 -5.14 3.03 -3.07
C LEU A 34 -4.75 3.72 -1.76
N LYS A 35 -5.22 3.18 -0.63
CA LYS A 35 -4.95 3.76 0.69
C LYS A 35 -3.53 3.47 1.16
N VAL A 36 -2.82 4.54 1.56
CA VAL A 36 -1.50 4.45 2.20
C VAL A 36 -1.55 5.02 3.61
N ARG A 37 -0.71 4.47 4.47
CA ARG A 37 -0.45 4.98 5.81
C ARG A 37 1.03 5.30 5.98
N ARG A 38 1.31 6.16 6.94
CA ARG A 38 2.68 6.45 7.39
C ARG A 38 2.96 5.59 8.62
N THR A 39 4.17 5.05 8.71
CA THR A 39 4.56 4.18 9.83
C THR A 39 4.70 4.93 11.15
N LYS A 40 4.86 6.26 11.11
CA LYS A 40 4.94 7.09 12.31
C LYS A 40 3.92 8.23 12.20
N GLN A 41 3.21 8.44 13.29
CA GLN A 41 2.39 9.61 13.52
C GLN A 41 2.72 10.08 14.92
N ASP A 42 3.10 11.33 15.04
CA ASP A 42 3.34 11.97 16.32
C ASP A 42 2.00 12.11 17.05
N PRO A 43 1.85 11.53 18.25
CA PRO A 43 0.58 11.51 18.97
C PRO A 43 0.21 12.86 19.59
N GLU A 44 1.18 13.75 19.82
CA GLU A 44 0.95 15.05 20.46
C GLU A 44 0.63 16.14 19.43
N THR A 45 1.33 16.12 18.29
CA THR A 45 1.21 17.15 17.24
C THR A 45 0.39 16.69 16.03
N GLY A 46 0.09 15.39 15.93
CA GLY A 46 -0.57 14.79 14.78
C GLY A 46 0.32 14.71 13.52
N ALA A 47 1.59 15.12 13.60
CA ALA A 47 2.50 15.16 12.47
C ALA A 47 2.80 13.74 11.95
N VAL A 48 2.53 13.49 10.66
CA VAL A 48 2.81 12.20 10.03
C VAL A 48 4.23 12.15 9.47
N SER A 49 5.00 11.15 9.86
CA SER A 49 6.41 10.96 9.44
C SER A 49 6.73 9.51 9.10
N GLY A 50 7.92 9.25 8.56
CA GLY A 50 8.36 7.89 8.21
C GLY A 50 7.87 7.36 6.86
N LYS A 51 7.95 6.03 6.70
CA LYS A 51 7.76 5.33 5.42
C LYS A 51 6.28 5.23 5.06
N ARG A 52 5.98 5.34 3.76
CA ARG A 52 4.65 5.04 3.21
C ARG A 52 4.49 3.52 3.13
N VAL A 53 3.40 3.01 3.69
CA VAL A 53 3.04 1.59 3.65
C VAL A 53 1.58 1.44 3.25
N ILE A 54 1.31 0.41 2.46
CA ILE A 54 -0.01 -0.01 2.00
C ILE A 54 -0.38 -1.22 2.84
N ARG A 55 -1.57 -1.27 3.45
CA ARG A 55 -1.98 -2.48 4.18
C ARG A 55 -2.27 -3.60 3.18
N ALA A 56 -2.00 -4.84 3.57
CA ALA A 56 -2.28 -5.99 2.72
C ALA A 56 -3.74 -6.07 2.28
N VAL A 57 -4.67 -5.76 3.19
CA VAL A 57 -6.11 -5.73 2.91
C VAL A 57 -6.49 -4.64 1.90
N ASP A 58 -5.86 -3.47 1.97
CA ASP A 58 -6.13 -2.36 1.05
C ASP A 58 -5.55 -2.66 -0.34
N LEU A 59 -4.37 -3.27 -0.38
CA LEU A 59 -3.73 -3.72 -1.62
C LEU A 59 -4.54 -4.81 -2.31
N GLN A 60 -5.00 -5.82 -1.56
CA GLN A 60 -5.83 -6.90 -2.12
C GLN A 60 -7.16 -6.37 -2.63
N ALA A 61 -7.85 -5.52 -1.86
CA ALA A 61 -9.10 -4.90 -2.29
C ALA A 61 -8.94 -4.08 -3.57
N TYR A 62 -7.80 -3.39 -3.73
CA TYR A 62 -7.48 -2.69 -4.97
C TYR A 62 -7.30 -3.66 -6.15
N ILE A 63 -6.52 -4.72 -5.97
CA ILE A 63 -6.32 -5.75 -7.03
C ILE A 63 -7.66 -6.38 -7.42
N ASP A 64 -8.49 -6.75 -6.45
CA ASP A 64 -9.80 -7.35 -6.68
C ASP A 64 -10.77 -6.38 -7.39
N SER A 65 -10.53 -5.07 -7.28
CA SER A 65 -11.31 -4.03 -7.97
C SER A 65 -10.85 -3.77 -9.41
N LEU A 66 -9.67 -4.26 -9.80
CA LEU A 66 -9.20 -4.13 -11.17
C LEU A 66 -10.07 -4.99 -12.07
N PRO A 67 -10.54 -4.45 -13.22
CA PRO A 67 -11.23 -5.28 -14.18
C PRO A 67 -10.29 -6.40 -14.64
N VAL A 68 -10.71 -7.65 -14.42
CA VAL A 68 -10.08 -8.81 -15.05
C VAL A 68 -10.25 -8.64 -16.56
N GLY A 69 -9.16 -8.26 -17.23
CA GLY A 69 -9.08 -8.17 -18.68
C GLY A 69 -9.07 -9.53 -19.35
#